data_AF-A0A7D8YK79-F1
#
_entry.id   AF-A0A7D8YK79-F1
#
_cell.length_a   1.000
_cell.length_b   1.000
_cell.length_c   1.000
_cell.angle_alpha   90.00
_cell.angle_beta   90.00
_cell.angle_gamma   90.00
#
_symmetry.space_group_name_H-M   'P 1'
#
loop_
_entity.id
_entity.type
_entity.pdbx_description
1 polymer ?
#
loop_
_entity_poly.entity_id
_entity_poly.type
_entity_poly.pdbx_seq_one_letter_code
_entity_poly.pdbx_strand_id
1 'polypeptide(L)'
;MNAQTDNAVGRLCGLCRNIPVEVLRRVDSFRNILETGSVGLLFLIPGFGETLRVNGRAAIIRDEAWLAPLAAHGKWPLGALAVEVEECYLQCAKALLSSKLWKLGDWPNFKKLPSAAEMFTDQVRMPEFDVSKMQESLDSAYKDRLF
;
A
#
# COMPACT_ATOMS: atom_id res chain seq x y z
N MET A 1 -4.61 -15.31 49.61
CA MET A 1 -5.94 -14.92 49.11
C MET A 1 -5.82 -14.78 47.60
N ASN A 2 -6.51 -15.67 46.89
CA ASN A 2 -6.64 -15.71 45.43
C ASN A 2 -7.49 -14.55 44.91
N ALA A 3 -7.25 -14.20 43.64
CA ALA A 3 -8.19 -13.98 42.54
C ALA A 3 -7.67 -12.83 41.65
N GLN A 4 -7.08 -13.08 40.48
CA GLN A 4 -7.76 -13.30 39.18
C GLN A 4 -8.80 -12.22 38.83
N THR A 5 -8.41 -11.37 37.89
CA THR A 5 -9.21 -10.90 36.73
C THR A 5 -8.23 -10.73 35.55
N ASP A 6 -8.18 -11.73 34.66
CA ASP A 6 -8.66 -11.67 33.26
C ASP A 6 -7.81 -10.74 32.37
N ASN A 7 -6.80 -11.21 31.61
CA ASN A 7 -6.79 -12.23 30.55
C ASN A 7 -7.65 -11.87 29.31
N ALA A 8 -7.18 -10.91 28.51
CA ALA A 8 -7.59 -10.74 27.11
C ALA A 8 -6.51 -10.07 26.21
N VAL A 9 -5.23 -10.10 26.60
CA VAL A 9 -4.13 -9.76 25.66
C VAL A 9 -3.91 -10.97 24.77
N GLY A 10 -4.85 -11.17 23.84
CA GLY A 10 -4.83 -12.23 22.85
C GLY A 10 -3.50 -12.21 22.12
N ARG A 11 -2.83 -13.37 22.16
CA ARG A 11 -1.55 -13.68 21.52
C ARG A 11 -1.47 -13.04 20.13
N LEU A 12 -0.79 -11.91 20.06
CA LEU A 12 -0.43 -11.24 18.81
C LEU A 12 0.46 -12.21 18.02
N CYS A 13 -0.04 -12.62 16.86
CA CYS A 13 0.71 -13.37 15.87
C CYS A 13 2.09 -12.73 15.67
N GLY A 14 3.17 -13.49 15.85
CA GLY A 14 4.56 -13.01 15.73
C GLY A 14 4.91 -12.41 14.36
N LEU A 15 4.03 -12.53 13.37
CA LEU A 15 4.18 -11.97 12.02
C LEU A 15 3.88 -10.46 11.91
N CYS A 16 3.24 -9.84 12.91
CA CYS A 16 2.83 -8.43 12.81
C CYS A 16 3.85 -7.43 13.39
N ARG A 17 4.93 -7.90 14.03
CA ARG A 17 5.98 -7.01 14.54
C ARG A 17 6.93 -6.72 13.38
N ASN A 18 6.88 -5.49 12.87
CA ASN A 18 7.74 -4.98 11.78
C ASN A 18 7.38 -5.53 10.39
N ILE A 19 6.19 -5.19 9.87
CA ILE A 19 5.95 -5.33 8.43
C ILE A 19 6.65 -4.15 7.73
N PRO A 20 7.75 -4.37 6.99
CA PRO A 20 8.37 -3.30 6.22
C PRO A 20 7.44 -2.92 5.08
N VAL A 21 7.01 -1.65 5.04
CA VAL A 21 6.24 -1.11 3.92
C VAL A 21 7.20 -0.31 3.05
N GLU A 22 7.51 -0.83 1.87
CA GLU A 22 8.25 -0.08 0.85
C GLU A 22 7.41 1.07 0.31
N VAL A 23 8.06 2.20 0.10
CA VAL A 23 7.40 3.51 -0.02
C VAL A 23 6.96 3.80 -1.44
N LEU A 24 5.64 4.01 -1.62
CA LEU A 24 5.09 4.67 -2.81
C LEU A 24 5.52 6.15 -2.81
N ARG A 25 6.08 6.66 -3.92
CA ARG A 25 6.58 8.05 -4.08
C ARG A 25 5.48 9.14 -4.06
N ARG A 26 4.27 8.84 -3.58
CA ARG A 26 3.19 9.83 -3.41
C ARG A 26 3.34 10.52 -2.06
N VAL A 27 3.84 11.75 -2.10
CA VAL A 27 4.11 12.59 -0.92
C VAL A 27 2.84 12.90 -0.10
N ASP A 28 1.67 12.85 -0.73
CA ASP A 28 0.39 13.21 -0.11
C ASP A 28 0.06 12.37 1.13
N SER A 29 0.32 11.06 1.09
CA SER A 29 0.09 10.18 2.23
C SER A 29 1.01 10.49 3.41
N PHE A 30 2.26 10.88 3.14
CA PHE A 30 3.20 11.27 4.20
C PHE A 30 2.81 12.60 4.86
N ARG A 31 2.32 13.56 4.07
CA ARG A 31 1.80 14.81 4.64
C ARG A 31 0.64 14.53 5.60
N ASN A 32 -0.30 13.68 5.20
CA ASN A 32 -1.41 13.30 6.08
C ASN A 32 -0.93 12.64 7.36
N ILE A 33 0.11 11.79 7.29
CA ILE A 33 0.71 11.14 8.46
C ILE A 33 1.42 12.16 9.35
N LEU A 34 2.13 13.14 8.79
CA LEU A 34 2.76 14.21 9.58
C LEU A 34 1.74 15.09 10.29
N GLU A 35 0.59 15.33 9.68
CA GLU A 35 -0.48 16.17 10.23
C GLU A 35 -1.33 15.42 11.27
N THR A 36 -1.66 14.15 11.02
CA THR A 36 -2.63 13.38 11.83
C THR A 36 -1.98 12.33 12.73
N GLY A 37 -0.80 11.84 12.36
CA GLY A 37 -0.12 10.73 13.04
C GLY A 37 -0.82 9.39 12.92
N SER A 38 -1.76 9.21 11.98
CA SER A 38 -2.60 8.02 11.84
C SER A 38 -2.38 7.31 10.50
N VAL A 39 -2.54 5.99 10.50
CA VAL A 39 -2.43 5.16 9.30
C VAL A 39 -3.47 4.04 9.29
N GLY A 40 -3.92 3.68 8.09
CA GLY A 40 -4.65 2.44 7.81
C GLY A 40 -3.97 1.70 6.66
N LEU A 41 -3.62 0.44 6.89
CA LEU A 41 -3.00 -0.45 5.92
C LEU A 41 -3.98 -1.58 5.59
N LEU A 42 -4.06 -1.91 4.30
CA LEU A 42 -4.83 -3.04 3.79
C LEU A 42 -3.89 -3.95 3.01
N PHE A 43 -3.80 -5.21 3.43
CA PHE A 43 -2.99 -6.22 2.76
C PHE A 43 -3.88 -7.10 1.90
N LEU A 44 -3.51 -7.20 0.62
CA LEU A 44 -4.16 -8.02 -0.39
C LEU A 44 -3.13 -9.02 -0.92
N ILE A 45 -3.44 -10.32 -0.83
CA ILE A 45 -2.59 -11.37 -1.40
C ILE A 45 -3.31 -11.94 -2.62
N PRO A 46 -2.71 -11.90 -3.83
CA PRO A 46 -3.32 -12.48 -5.01
C PRO A 46 -3.73 -13.94 -4.80
N GLY A 47 -5.00 -14.24 -5.11
CA GLY A 47 -5.59 -15.58 -4.91
C GLY A 47 -6.10 -15.86 -3.49
N PHE A 48 -5.78 -15.01 -2.50
CA PHE A 48 -6.32 -15.12 -1.15
C PHE A 48 -7.57 -14.25 -1.00
N GLY A 49 -8.63 -14.81 -0.42
CA GLY A 49 -9.94 -14.16 -0.37
C GLY A 49 -10.04 -13.11 0.75
N GLU A 50 -9.56 -13.45 1.93
CA GLU A 50 -9.56 -12.58 3.10
C GLU A 50 -8.50 -11.50 2.99
N THR A 51 -8.76 -10.36 3.62
CA THR A 51 -7.80 -9.26 3.69
C THR A 51 -7.39 -9.02 5.13
N LEU A 52 -6.15 -8.58 5.35
CA LEU A 52 -5.71 -8.12 6.67
C LEU A 52 -5.77 -6.59 6.69
N ARG A 53 -6.48 -6.04 7.68
CA ARG A 53 -6.51 -4.61 7.93
C ARG A 53 -5.77 -4.31 9.23
N VAL A 54 -4.92 -3.28 9.17
CA VAL A 54 -4.13 -2.78 10.30
C VAL A 54 -4.40 -1.28 10.40
N ASN A 55 -4.93 -0.80 11.52
CA ASN A 55 -5.00 0.64 11.79
C ASN A 55 -4.16 0.97 13.03
N GLY A 56 -3.65 2.18 13.07
CA GLY A 56 -2.95 2.68 14.23
C GLY A 56 -2.24 4.00 14.00
N ARG A 57 -1.18 4.23 14.78
CA ARG A 57 -0.37 5.45 14.72
C ARG A 57 0.84 5.24 13.83
N ALA A 58 1.29 6.30 13.19
CA ALA A 58 2.45 6.23 12.32
C ALA A 58 3.39 7.42 12.44
N ALA A 59 4.68 7.15 12.22
CA ALA A 59 5.75 8.13 12.19
C ALA A 59 6.73 7.82 11.05
N ILE A 60 7.33 8.87 10.49
CA ILE A 60 8.35 8.73 9.46
C ILE A 60 9.72 8.65 10.13
N ILE A 61 10.47 7.61 9.83
CA ILE A 61 11.82 7.38 10.33
C ILE A 61 12.83 7.63 9.20
N ARG A 62 13.94 8.31 9.53
CA ARG A 62 15.08 8.54 8.64
C ARG A 62 16.43 8.09 9.22
N ASP A 63 16.42 7.52 10.42
CA ASP A 63 17.61 7.06 11.09
C ASP A 63 18.17 5.83 10.37
N GLU A 64 19.44 5.90 9.99
CA GLU A 64 20.17 4.87 9.26
C GLU A 64 20.10 3.49 9.92
N ALA A 65 20.11 3.42 11.25
CA ALA A 65 20.04 2.14 11.97
C ALA A 65 18.72 1.39 11.69
N TRP A 66 17.64 2.13 11.43
CA TRP A 66 16.33 1.57 11.09
C TRP A 66 16.15 1.36 9.59
N LEU A 67 16.87 2.12 8.75
CA LEU A 67 16.79 2.00 7.29
C LEU A 67 17.71 0.90 6.74
N ALA A 68 18.85 0.63 7.37
CA ALA A 68 19.81 -0.37 6.89
C ALA A 68 19.21 -1.78 6.73
N PRO A 69 18.35 -2.29 7.64
CA PRO A 69 17.68 -3.58 7.46
C PRO A 69 16.66 -3.60 6.32
N LEU A 70 16.22 -2.43 5.85
CA LEU A 70 15.24 -2.25 4.77
C LEU A 70 15.89 -2.07 3.40
N ALA A 71 17.22 -2.23 3.31
CA ALA A 71 17.94 -2.11 2.05
C ALA A 71 17.49 -3.19 1.06
N ALA A 72 16.99 -2.76 -0.09
CA ALA A 72 16.61 -3.62 -1.19
C ALA A 72 17.42 -3.26 -2.43
N HIS A 73 17.86 -4.26 -3.20
CA HIS A 73 18.62 -4.05 -4.44
C HIS A 73 19.87 -3.15 -4.28
N GLY A 74 20.53 -3.22 -3.11
CA GLY A 74 21.73 -2.42 -2.81
C GLY A 74 21.47 -0.93 -2.56
N LYS A 75 20.21 -0.50 -2.45
CA LYS A 75 19.83 0.87 -2.13
C LYS A 75 19.06 0.92 -0.81
N TRP A 76 19.34 1.95 -0.01
CA TRP A 76 18.61 2.18 1.23
C TRP A 76 17.42 3.10 0.93
N PRO A 77 16.26 2.89 1.57
CA PRO A 77 15.13 3.76 1.37
C PRO A 77 15.42 5.17 1.91
N LEU A 78 14.81 6.20 1.31
CA LEU A 78 14.94 7.60 1.78
C LEU A 78 14.28 7.86 3.15
N GLY A 79 13.49 6.90 3.62
CA GLY A 79 12.79 6.91 4.89
C GLY A 79 11.91 5.68 5.02
N ALA A 80 11.47 5.39 6.23
CA ALA A 80 10.60 4.28 6.57
C ALA A 80 9.37 4.78 7.32
N LEU A 81 8.30 3.99 7.29
CA LEU A 81 7.11 4.21 8.10
C LEU A 81 7.15 3.27 9.31
N ALA A 82 7.26 3.83 10.50
CA ALA A 82 6.98 3.10 11.72
C ALA A 82 5.48 3.14 12.01
N VAL A 83 4.91 1.98 12.32
CA VAL A 83 3.49 1.83 12.62
C VAL A 83 3.34 1.18 13.99
N GLU A 84 2.70 1.90 14.90
CA GLU A 84 2.20 1.35 16.15
C GLU A 84 0.77 0.85 15.91
N VAL A 85 0.59 -0.46 16.02
CA VAL A 85 -0.69 -1.12 15.71
C VAL A 85 -1.66 -0.95 16.87
N GLU A 86 -2.79 -0.28 16.62
CA GLU A 86 -3.88 -0.15 17.59
C GLU A 86 -4.92 -1.26 17.38
N GLU A 87 -5.19 -1.61 16.13
CA GLU A 87 -6.15 -2.64 15.77
C GLU A 87 -5.72 -3.40 14.50
N CYS A 88 -5.93 -4.72 14.53
CA CYS A 88 -5.53 -5.62 13.45
C CYS A 88 -6.53 -6.77 13.35
N TYR A 89 -7.17 -6.90 12.19
CA TYR A 89 -8.21 -7.91 11.99
C TYR A 89 -8.26 -8.41 10.55
N LEU A 90 -8.73 -9.64 10.40
CA LEU A 90 -9.07 -10.23 9.11
C LEU A 90 -10.47 -9.78 8.72
N GLN A 91 -10.60 -9.25 7.51
CA GLN A 91 -11.87 -8.93 6.91
C GLN A 91 -12.29 -10.04 5.93
N CYS A 92 -13.56 -10.42 5.99
CA CYS A 92 -14.09 -11.55 5.23
C CYS A 92 -13.96 -11.35 3.71
N ALA A 93 -13.85 -12.47 2.99
CA ALA A 93 -13.62 -12.50 1.55
C ALA A 93 -14.80 -12.06 0.68
N LYS A 94 -15.96 -11.72 1.26
CA LYS A 94 -17.22 -11.53 0.52
C LYS A 94 -17.08 -10.54 -0.65
N ALA A 95 -16.43 -9.40 -0.41
CA ALA A 95 -16.22 -8.39 -1.44
C ALA A 95 -15.27 -8.85 -2.56
N LEU A 96 -14.19 -9.55 -2.21
CA LEU A 96 -13.21 -10.07 -3.18
C LEU A 96 -13.80 -11.22 -4.01
N LEU A 97 -14.62 -12.07 -3.40
CA LEU A 97 -15.34 -13.14 -4.08
C LEU A 97 -16.40 -12.58 -5.03
N SER A 98 -17.22 -11.62 -4.58
CA SER A 98 -18.29 -11.05 -5.42
C SER A 98 -17.75 -10.21 -6.58
N SER A 99 -16.62 -9.51 -6.38
CA SER A 99 -15.93 -8.77 -7.45
C SER A 99 -15.15 -9.67 -8.40
N LYS A 100 -14.99 -10.96 -8.06
CA LYS A 100 -14.18 -11.92 -8.82
C LYS A 100 -12.74 -11.42 -8.99
N LEU A 101 -12.22 -10.68 -8.00
CA LEU A 101 -10.95 -9.95 -8.10
C LEU A 101 -9.80 -10.86 -8.56
N TRP A 102 -9.74 -12.10 -8.08
CA TRP A 102 -8.66 -13.02 -8.43
C TRP A 102 -9.00 -14.02 -9.54
N LYS A 103 -10.19 -13.93 -10.15
CA LYS A 103 -10.59 -14.79 -11.28
C LYS A 103 -10.30 -14.08 -12.59
N LEU A 104 -9.04 -14.14 -13.03
CA LEU A 104 -8.58 -13.48 -14.25
C LEU A 104 -9.41 -13.82 -15.50
N GLY A 105 -9.94 -15.06 -15.58
CA GLY A 105 -10.82 -15.48 -16.69
C GLY A 105 -12.18 -14.79 -16.73
N ASP A 106 -12.61 -14.20 -15.61
CA ASP A 106 -13.87 -13.46 -15.51
C ASP A 106 -13.70 -11.94 -15.68
N TRP A 107 -12.47 -11.46 -15.83
CA TRP A 107 -12.21 -10.04 -15.99
C TRP A 107 -12.69 -9.55 -17.37
N PRO A 108 -13.25 -8.32 -17.45
CA PRO A 108 -13.68 -7.79 -18.73
C PRO A 108 -12.48 -7.57 -19.66
N ASN A 109 -12.74 -7.56 -20.96
CA ASN A 109 -11.72 -7.23 -21.94
C ASN A 109 -11.32 -5.75 -21.82
N PHE A 110 -10.18 -5.48 -21.20
CA PHE A 110 -9.66 -4.14 -20.98
C PHE A 110 -9.16 -3.43 -22.24
N LYS A 111 -9.06 -4.12 -23.40
CA LYS A 111 -8.62 -3.49 -24.66
C LYS A 111 -9.53 -2.35 -25.13
N LYS A 112 -10.74 -2.22 -24.57
CA LYS A 112 -11.70 -1.15 -24.89
C LYS A 112 -11.71 -0.02 -23.85
N LEU A 113 -10.98 -0.15 -22.74
CA LEU A 113 -10.84 0.94 -21.79
C LEU A 113 -9.85 1.98 -22.32
N PRO A 114 -10.02 3.27 -21.95
CA PRO A 114 -9.00 4.26 -22.23
C PRO A 114 -7.69 3.87 -21.54
N SER A 115 -6.59 4.13 -22.22
CA SER A 115 -5.24 4.06 -21.66
C SER A 115 -5.08 5.04 -20.50
N ALA A 116 -4.11 4.78 -19.63
CA ALA A 116 -3.78 5.70 -18.54
C ALA A 116 -3.39 7.10 -19.07
N ALA A 117 -2.77 7.16 -20.26
CA ALA A 117 -2.45 8.41 -20.94
C ALA A 117 -3.71 9.18 -21.36
N GLU A 118 -4.68 8.52 -22.00
CA GLU A 118 -5.97 9.13 -22.39
C GLU A 118 -6.73 9.62 -21.15
N MET A 119 -6.82 8.80 -20.10
CA MET A 119 -7.48 9.18 -18.85
C MET A 119 -6.83 10.40 -18.20
N PHE A 120 -5.50 10.45 -18.17
CA PHE A 120 -4.77 11.57 -17.58
C PHE A 120 -4.94 12.87 -18.37
N THR A 121 -4.78 12.82 -19.69
CA THR A 121 -4.96 13.98 -20.57
C THR A 121 -6.39 14.53 -20.45
N ASP A 122 -7.41 13.68 -20.43
CA ASP A 122 -8.81 14.09 -20.25
C ASP A 122 -9.07 14.68 -18.86
N GLN A 123 -8.43 14.15 -17.80
CA GLN A 123 -8.57 14.66 -16.45
C GLN A 123 -7.94 16.05 -16.26
N VAL A 124 -6.74 16.27 -16.81
CA VAL A 124 -5.98 17.51 -16.62
C VAL A 124 -6.44 18.62 -17.55
N ARG A 125 -6.98 18.28 -18.74
CA ARG A 125 -7.51 19.22 -19.75
C ARG A 125 -6.56 20.36 -20.10
N MET A 126 -5.27 20.07 -20.08
CA MET A 126 -4.22 21.03 -20.39
C MET A 126 -3.71 20.79 -21.83
N PRO A 127 -3.79 21.79 -22.73
CA PRO A 127 -3.42 21.65 -24.14
C PRO A 127 -1.98 21.17 -24.39
N GLU A 128 -1.08 21.40 -23.44
CA GLU A 128 0.32 21.01 -23.50
C GLU A 128 0.57 19.50 -23.32
N PHE A 129 -0.40 18.74 -22.81
CA PHE A 129 -0.29 17.29 -22.59
C PHE A 129 -1.01 16.49 -23.67
N ASP A 130 -0.28 16.14 -24.73
CA ASP A 130 -0.75 15.19 -25.74
C ASP A 130 -0.69 13.74 -25.22
N VAL A 131 -1.66 12.92 -25.64
CA VAL A 131 -1.78 11.50 -25.25
C VAL A 131 -0.52 10.72 -25.61
N SER A 132 0.06 10.96 -26.79
CA SER A 132 1.24 10.21 -27.26
C SER A 132 2.45 10.48 -26.38
N LYS A 133 2.70 11.76 -26.07
CA LYS A 133 3.79 12.16 -25.16
C LYS A 133 3.59 11.60 -23.75
N MET A 134 2.34 11.56 -23.28
CA MET A 134 2.02 11.00 -21.98
C MET A 134 2.25 9.48 -21.96
N GLN A 135 1.88 8.77 -23.02
CA GLN A 135 2.12 7.34 -23.15
C GLN A 135 3.61 7.01 -23.16
N GLU A 136 4.43 7.74 -23.92
CA GLU A 136 5.89 7.57 -23.92
C GLU A 136 6.51 7.80 -22.53
N SER A 137 6.03 8.82 -21.82
CA SER A 137 6.47 9.12 -20.45
C SER A 137 6.13 8.00 -19.47
N LEU A 138 4.93 7.41 -19.58
CA LEU A 138 4.51 6.26 -18.77
C LEU A 138 5.34 5.02 -19.08
N ASP A 139 5.58 4.72 -20.37
CA ASP A 139 6.34 3.55 -20.79
C ASP A 139 7.80 3.61 -20.31
N SER A 140 8.45 4.77 -20.42
CA SER A 140 9.79 4.98 -19.83
C SER A 140 9.74 4.89 -18.31
N ALA A 141 8.69 5.41 -17.64
CA ALA A 141 8.56 5.28 -16.20
C ALA A 141 8.52 3.82 -15.74
N TYR A 142 7.73 2.97 -16.41
CA TYR A 142 7.63 1.56 -16.08
C TYR A 142 8.89 0.77 -16.40
N LYS A 143 9.65 1.17 -17.42
CA LYS A 143 10.90 0.50 -17.77
C LYS A 143 12.06 0.89 -16.83
N ASP A 144 12.18 2.18 -16.54
CA ASP A 144 13.41 2.73 -15.95
C ASP A 144 13.30 3.04 -14.45
N ARG A 145 12.07 3.08 -13.90
CA ARG A 145 11.79 3.56 -12.53
C ARG A 145 10.86 2.65 -11.72
N LEU A 146 10.69 1.39 -12.12
CA LEU A 146 9.88 0.43 -11.37
C LEU A 146 10.53 0.05 -10.02
N PHE A 147 11.86 0.18 -9.90
CA PHE A 147 12.68 -0.18 -8.73
C PHE A 147 13.79 0.85 -8.46
#